data_AF-A0A4R4T7E3-F1
#
_entry.id   AF-A0A4R4T7E3-F1
#
_cell.length_a   1.000
_cell.length_b   1.000
_cell.length_c   1.000
_cell.angle_alpha   90.00
_cell.angle_beta   90.00
_cell.angle_gamma   90.00
#
_symmetry.space_group_name_H-M   'P 1'
#
loop_
_entity.id
_entity.type
_entity.pdbx_description
1 polymer ?
#
loop_
_entity_poly.entity_id
_entity_poly.type
_entity_poly.pdbx_seq_one_letter_code
_entity_poly.pdbx_strand_id
1 'polypeptide(L)' 'VVGGRSLSGPYTITVIGDPTTMETALKIPGGVAATVAGDGGNVIVEEREVAEVSALHGPMKLEHARPVS' A
#
# COMPACT_ATOMS: atom_id res chain seq x y z
N VAL A 1 12.64 -3.34 2.19
CA VAL A 1 12.68 -2.19 3.12
C VAL A 1 11.66 -1.17 2.64
N VAL A 2 10.80 -0.66 3.51
CA VAL A 2 9.79 0.37 3.20
C VAL A 2 9.90 1.47 4.26
N GLY A 3 10.04 2.73 3.85
CA GLY A 3 10.20 3.85 4.79
C GLY A 3 11.38 3.68 5.78
N GLY A 4 12.48 3.08 5.33
CA GLY A 4 13.65 2.77 6.18
C GLY A 4 13.49 1.55 7.10
N ARG A 5 12.35 0.86 7.08
CA ARG A 5 12.08 -0.32 7.91
C ARG A 5 12.15 -1.62 7.08
N SER A 6 12.87 -2.62 7.57
CA SER A 6 12.77 -3.98 7.05
C SER A 6 11.45 -4.61 7.48
N LEU A 7 10.74 -5.24 6.54
CA LEU A 7 9.47 -5.91 6.78
C LEU A 7 9.60 -7.38 6.38
N SER A 8 9.11 -8.27 7.24
CA SER A 8 8.93 -9.69 6.94
C SER A 8 7.45 -10.00 6.76
N GLY A 9 7.14 -10.92 5.84
CA GLY A 9 5.77 -11.30 5.55
C GLY A 9 5.10 -12.16 6.64
N PRO A 10 3.78 -12.41 6.51
CA PRO A 10 2.89 -11.92 5.44
C PRO A 10 2.65 -10.41 5.52
N TYR A 11 2.30 -9.79 4.38
CA TYR A 11 2.09 -8.34 4.28
C TYR A 11 0.61 -8.00 4.20
N THR A 12 0.18 -6.97 4.92
CA THR A 12 -1.15 -6.35 4.81
C THR A 12 -0.99 -4.93 4.31
N ILE A 13 -1.74 -4.58 3.26
CA ILE A 13 -1.75 -3.24 2.66
C ILE A 13 -3.16 -2.69 2.81
N THR A 14 -3.34 -1.71 3.69
CA THR A 14 -4.62 -1.00 3.87
C THR A 14 -4.68 0.19 2.90
N VAL A 15 -5.75 0.28 2.13
CA VAL A 15 -5.93 1.31 1.10
C VAL A 15 -7.29 1.99 1.29
N ILE A 16 -7.33 3.30 1.07
CA ILE A 16 -8.56 4.09 1.03
C ILE A 16 -8.86 4.40 -0.45
N GLY A 17 -10.06 4.06 -0.91
CA GLY A 17 -10.53 4.31 -2.27
C GLY A 17 -11.80 3.53 -2.58
N ASP A 18 -12.29 3.65 -3.81
CA ASP A 18 -13.42 2.84 -4.30
C ASP A 18 -13.01 1.35 -4.38
N PRO A 19 -13.69 0.43 -3.66
CA PRO A 19 -13.30 -0.98 -3.61
C PRO A 19 -13.29 -1.65 -4.99
N THR A 20 -14.30 -1.37 -5.82
CA THR A 20 -14.43 -1.97 -7.16
C THR A 20 -13.27 -1.57 -8.07
N THR A 21 -12.88 -0.29 -8.03
CA THR A 21 -11.75 0.25 -8.79
C THR A 21 -10.44 -0.39 -8.34
N MET A 22 -10.22 -0.53 -7.03
CA MET A 22 -9.01 -1.15 -6.48
C MET A 22 -8.92 -2.63 -6.83
N GLU A 23 -10.03 -3.38 -6.70
CA GLU A 23 -10.08 -4.80 -7.04
C GLU A 23 -9.82 -5.03 -8.53
N THR A 24 -10.42 -4.20 -9.39
CA THR A 24 -10.19 -4.24 -10.84
C THR A 24 -8.72 -4.00 -11.18
N ALA A 25 -8.08 -3.02 -10.54
CA ALA A 25 -6.67 -2.73 -10.75
C ALA A 25 -5.75 -3.91 -10.37
N LEU A 26 -6.10 -4.67 -9.32
CA LEU A 26 -5.33 -5.86 -8.90
C LEU A 26 -5.43 -7.02 -9.90
N LYS A 27 -6.52 -7.11 -10.67
CA LYS A 27 -6.77 -8.16 -11.67
C LYS A 27 -6.08 -7.91 -13.02
N ILE A 28 -5.39 -6.77 -13.20
CA ILE A 28 -4.70 -6.45 -14.45
C ILE A 28 -3.58 -7.50 -14.71
N PRO A 29 -3.56 -8.16 -15.88
CA PRO A 29 -2.54 -9.14 -16.21
C PRO A 29 -1.12 -8.58 -16.15
N GLY A 30 -0.18 -9.38 -15.64
CA GLY A 30 1.21 -8.96 -15.43
C GLY A 30 1.41 -8.01 -14.25
N GLY A 31 0.36 -7.71 -13.48
CA GLY A 31 0.42 -6.92 -12.26
C GLY A 31 0.84 -7.73 -11.02
N VAL A 32 0.74 -7.08 -9.85
CA VAL A 32 1.26 -7.60 -8.57
C VAL A 32 0.63 -8.94 -8.19
N ALA A 33 -0.70 -9.09 -8.29
CA ALA A 33 -1.37 -10.32 -7.88
C ALA A 33 -0.94 -11.52 -8.73
N ALA A 34 -0.76 -11.32 -10.04
CA ALA A 34 -0.26 -12.35 -10.94
C ALA A 34 1.18 -12.76 -10.61
N THR A 35 2.05 -11.79 -10.31
CA THR A 35 3.44 -12.07 -9.92
C THR A 35 3.50 -12.85 -8.60
N VAL A 36 2.75 -12.44 -7.58
CA VAL A 36 2.72 -13.15 -6.28
C VAL A 36 2.23 -14.58 -6.45
N ALA A 37 1.19 -14.81 -7.26
CA ALA A 37 0.71 -16.15 -7.56
C ALA A 37 1.75 -16.98 -8.32
N GLY A 38 2.47 -16.38 -9.28
CA GLY A 38 3.55 -17.02 -10.03
C GLY A 38 4.71 -17.48 -9.14
N ASP A 39 4.99 -16.75 -8.07
CA ASP A 39 6.00 -17.09 -7.06
C ASP A 39 5.48 -18.07 -5.98
N GLY A 40 4.26 -18.60 -6.14
CA GLY A 40 3.64 -19.56 -5.21
C GLY A 40 2.96 -18.94 -3.99
N GLY A 41 2.80 -17.62 -3.97
CA GLY A 41 2.07 -16.88 -2.94
C GLY A 41 0.57 -16.76 -3.20
N ASN A 42 -0.13 -16.10 -2.29
CA ASN A 42 -1.55 -15.79 -2.41
C ASN A 42 -1.82 -14.33 -2.05
N VAL A 43 -2.78 -13.71 -2.73
CA VAL A 43 -3.28 -12.37 -2.43
C VAL A 43 -4.75 -12.48 -2.04
N ILE A 44 -5.10 -11.91 -0.89
CA ILE A 44 -6.47 -11.87 -0.39
C ILE A 44 -6.91 -10.40 -0.39
N VAL A 45 -8.08 -10.14 -0.96
CA VAL A 45 -8.70 -8.81 -1.00
C VAL A 45 -9.90 -8.83 -0.07
N GLU A 46 -9.95 -7.88 0.85
CA GLU A 46 -11.09 -7.67 1.75
C GLU A 46 -11.62 -6.26 1.55
N GLU A 47 -12.90 -6.15 1.22
CA GLU A 47 -13.59 -4.88 1.15
C GLU A 47 -14.09 -4.46 2.54
N ARG A 48 -13.96 -3.17 2.85
CA ARG A 48 -14.36 -2.61 4.14
C ARG A 48 -15.04 -1.27 3.92
N GLU A 49 -16.11 -1.01 4.66
CA GLU A 49 -16.79 0.29 4.65
C GLU A 49 -15.90 1.40 5.21
N VAL A 50 -15.10 1.06 6.23
CA VAL A 50 -14.13 1.97 6.84
C VAL A 50 -12.74 1.33 6.81
N ALA A 51 -11.79 2.05 6.23
CA ALA A 51 -10.37 1.73 6.25
C ALA A 51 -9.61 2.80 7.05
N GLU A 52 -9.04 2.40 8.18
CA GLU A 52 -8.21 3.30 8.99
C GLU A 52 -6.74 3.18 8.57
N VAL A 53 -6.16 4.30 8.12
CA VAL A 53 -4.72 4.41 7.83
C VAL A 53 -4.12 5.38 8.85
N SER A 54 -3.63 4.83 9.95
CA SER A 54 -3.07 5.60 11.07
C SER A 54 -1.55 5.78 11.01
N ALA A 55 -0.89 5.16 10.03
CA ALA A 55 0.55 5.28 9.87
C ALA A 55 0.94 6.70 9.45
N LEU A 56 1.81 7.33 10.24
CA LEU A 56 2.35 8.66 9.95
C LEU A 56 3.77 8.56 9.39
N HIS A 57 4.08 9.40 8.41
CA HIS A 57 5.46 9.58 7.96
C HIS A 57 6.26 10.37 9.01
N GLY A 58 7.53 10.00 9.20
CA GLY A 58 8.42 10.74 10.08
C GLY A 58 8.69 12.14 9.53
N PRO A 59 8.82 13.17 10.38
CA PRO A 59 9.12 14.51 9.90
C PRO A 59 10.47 14.54 9.18
N MET A 60 10.49 15.16 8.00
CA MET A 60 11.72 15.40 7.25
C MET A 60 12.16 16.85 7.47
N LYS A 61 13.42 17.05 7.88
CA LYS A 61 14.00 18.39 7.99
C LYS A 61 14.26 18.92 6.59
N LEU A 62 13.51 19.95 6.20
CA LEU A 62 13.73 20.65 4.94
C LEU A 62 14.93 21.59 5.10
N GLU A 63 15.89 21.53 4.17
CA GLU A 63 17.10 22.37 4.25
C GLU A 63 16.87 23.80 3.76
N HIS A 64 16.06 23.95 2.70
CA HIS A 64 15.84 25.24 2.04
C HIS A 64 14.40 25.75 2.14
N ALA A 65 13.42 24.84 2.15
CA ALA A 65 12.01 25.20 2.11
C ALA A 65 11.48 25.64 3.48
N ARG A 66 10.69 26.71 3.50
CA ARG A 66 9.91 27.17 4.65
C ARG A 66 8.49 27.53 4.20
N PRO A 67 7.46 27.28 5.04
CA PRO A 67 6.10 27.71 4.73
C PRO A 67 6.03 29.23 4.64
N VAL A 68 5.27 29.75 3.67
CA VAL A 68 4.85 31.15 3.67
C VAL A 68 3.54 31.26 4.47
N SER A 69 3.41 32.31 5.27
CA SER A 69 2.18 32.64 6.01
C SER A 69 1.37 33.68 5.26
#